data_AF-A0A962YR56-F1
#
_entry.id   AF-A0A962YR56-F1
#
_cell.length_a   1.000
_cell.length_b   1.000
_cell.length_c   1.000
_cell.angle_alpha   90.00
_cell.angle_beta   90.00
_cell.angle_gamma   90.00
#
_symmetry.space_group_name_H-M   'P 1'
#
loop_
_entity.id
_entity.type
_entity.pdbx_description
1 polymer ?
#
loop_
_entity_poly.entity_id
_entity_poly.type
_entity_poly.pdbx_seq_one_letter_code
_entity_poly.pdbx_strand_id
1 'polypeptide(L)'
;MAFDHRPLYIQCKMYFGLWAGDVAPSQFMGPINITKLETTPIKQEDDDLVSNIAGGVGEVLDSVPKPTEAGTLSMEFNSMPTDLLNLVIGADESALAQTGATITNVTVDTALNIWVPLGYEYISSTGFSLATSGDVAVDSSKYVVDYVSGLIMAVHADAVGTGMKPAFTTETAAGETYDAGKAKSAYLMLRGAAYEKRTDKWGQLQVHKASVSNSAAQDWVKGGWMSGTLGGKLLTPIGYNSPYRFVARTS
;
A
#
# COMPACT_ATOMS: atom_id res chain seq x y z
N MET A 1 46.89 -13.53 -14.75
CA MET A 1 45.62 -13.91 -14.10
C MET A 1 44.54 -13.00 -14.66
N ALA A 2 43.48 -13.53 -15.25
CA ALA A 2 42.32 -12.70 -15.57
C ALA A 2 41.64 -12.37 -14.23
N PHE A 3 41.55 -11.08 -13.90
CA PHE A 3 40.83 -10.64 -12.70
C PHE A 3 39.33 -10.96 -12.89
N ASP A 4 38.74 -11.73 -11.98
CA ASP A 4 37.30 -12.03 -11.99
C ASP A 4 36.49 -10.80 -11.51
N HIS A 5 36.44 -9.78 -12.38
CA HIS A 5 35.72 -8.53 -12.15
C HIS A 5 34.37 -8.55 -12.89
N ARG A 6 33.26 -8.58 -12.14
CA ARG A 6 31.89 -8.66 -12.68
C ARG A 6 31.01 -7.50 -12.21
N PRO A 7 31.17 -6.30 -12.77
CA PRO A 7 30.17 -5.25 -12.62
C PRO A 7 28.88 -5.70 -13.30
N LEU A 8 27.77 -5.53 -12.59
CA LEU A 8 26.43 -5.91 -13.01
C LEU A 8 25.55 -4.67 -13.05
N TYR A 9 24.83 -4.49 -14.15
CA TYR A 9 23.77 -3.50 -14.29
C TYR A 9 22.46 -4.26 -14.46
N ILE A 10 21.70 -4.43 -13.38
CA ILE A 10 20.52 -5.28 -13.36
C ILE A 10 19.24 -4.43 -13.45
N GLN A 11 18.35 -4.81 -14.36
CA GLN A 11 16.98 -4.30 -14.45
C GLN A 11 16.02 -5.47 -14.29
N CYS A 12 15.09 -5.36 -13.34
CA CYS A 12 14.20 -6.47 -12.99
C CYS A 12 12.77 -6.22 -13.47
N LYS A 13 12.17 -7.24 -14.08
CA LYS A 13 10.72 -7.34 -14.30
C LYS A 13 10.16 -8.34 -13.29
N MET A 14 9.51 -7.85 -12.25
CA MET A 14 9.07 -8.66 -11.12
C MET A 14 7.55 -8.89 -11.13
N TYR A 15 7.16 -10.10 -10.76
CA TYR A 15 5.79 -10.51 -10.47
C TYR A 15 5.73 -10.92 -9.00
N PHE A 16 4.54 -10.82 -8.40
CA PHE A 16 4.31 -11.24 -7.03
C PHE A 16 3.21 -12.29 -6.92
N GLY A 17 3.30 -13.11 -5.89
CA GLY A 17 2.21 -13.99 -5.45
C GLY A 17 2.17 -14.03 -3.93
N LEU A 18 0.97 -14.12 -3.37
CA LEU A 18 0.77 -14.27 -1.94
C LEU A 18 0.66 -15.75 -1.58
N TRP A 19 1.34 -16.17 -0.52
CA TRP A 19 1.22 -17.53 0.01
C TRP A 19 -0.09 -17.69 0.77
N ALA A 20 -0.69 -18.88 0.65
CA ALA A 20 -1.78 -19.32 1.51
C ALA A 20 -1.20 -20.22 2.62
N GLY A 21 -0.78 -19.59 3.73
CA GLY A 21 -0.05 -20.28 4.80
C GLY A 21 1.30 -20.82 4.30
N ASP A 22 1.42 -22.15 4.21
CA ASP A 22 2.62 -22.85 3.70
C ASP A 22 2.47 -23.35 2.25
N VAL A 23 1.37 -23.01 1.57
CA VAL A 23 1.17 -23.31 0.16
C VAL A 23 1.72 -22.17 -0.68
N ALA A 24 2.71 -22.47 -1.52
CA ALA A 24 3.31 -21.51 -2.44
C ALA A 24 2.29 -21.06 -3.50
N PRO A 25 2.32 -19.79 -3.95
CA PRO A 25 1.44 -19.32 -5.01
C PRO A 25 1.72 -20.04 -6.33
N SER A 26 0.65 -20.45 -7.01
CA SER A 26 0.69 -21.00 -8.38
C SER A 26 0.43 -19.93 -9.45
N GLN A 27 -0.12 -18.79 -9.05
CA GLN A 27 -0.42 -17.65 -9.90
C GLN A 27 0.33 -16.43 -9.41
N PHE A 28 0.80 -15.62 -10.36
CA PHE A 28 1.58 -14.43 -10.07
C PHE A 28 0.96 -13.23 -10.79
N MET A 29 0.76 -12.14 -10.06
CA MET A 29 0.27 -10.87 -10.57
C MET A 29 1.44 -9.96 -10.94
N GLY A 30 1.22 -9.06 -11.90
CA GLY A 30 2.22 -8.11 -12.38
C GLY A 30 2.34 -8.06 -13.90
N PRO A 31 3.40 -7.45 -14.44
CA PRO A 31 4.59 -6.96 -13.71
C PRO A 31 4.27 -5.76 -12.81
N ILE A 32 4.93 -5.70 -11.65
CA ILE A 32 4.87 -4.53 -10.76
C ILE A 32 6.10 -3.67 -11.02
N ASN A 33 5.89 -2.35 -11.06
CA ASN A 33 7.00 -1.41 -11.05
C ASN A 33 7.56 -1.25 -9.62
N ILE A 34 8.54 -2.09 -9.30
CA ILE A 34 9.31 -2.02 -8.05
C ILE A 34 10.47 -1.04 -8.27
N THR A 35 10.42 0.09 -7.57
CA THR A 35 11.43 1.16 -7.66
C THR A 35 12.66 0.86 -6.82
N LYS A 36 12.49 0.03 -5.77
CA LYS A 36 13.56 -0.37 -4.87
C LYS A 36 13.31 -1.76 -4.32
N LEU A 37 14.34 -2.61 -4.31
CA LEU A 37 14.30 -3.96 -3.73
C LEU A 37 15.62 -4.23 -3.03
N GLU A 38 15.58 -4.30 -1.70
CA GLU A 38 16.76 -4.52 -0.87
C GLU A 38 16.59 -5.79 -0.05
N THR A 39 17.64 -6.61 -0.01
CA THR A 39 17.74 -7.76 0.88
C THR A 39 18.94 -7.59 1.79
N THR A 40 18.78 -7.84 3.08
CA THR A 40 19.90 -7.87 4.02
C THR A 40 20.31 -9.31 4.32
N PRO A 41 21.62 -9.57 4.54
CA PRO A 41 22.07 -10.88 4.97
C PRO A 41 21.58 -11.18 6.41
N ILE A 42 21.66 -12.44 6.80
CA ILE A 42 21.49 -12.85 8.20
C ILE A 42 22.59 -12.17 9.02
N LYS A 43 22.21 -11.49 10.12
CA LYS A 43 23.16 -10.86 11.03
C LYS A 43 23.84 -11.93 11.86
N GLN A 44 25.16 -11.80 12.01
CA GLN A 44 25.97 -12.63 12.89
C GLN A 44 26.64 -11.73 13.93
N GLU A 45 26.75 -12.25 15.15
CA GLU A 45 27.55 -11.67 16.22
C GLU A 45 28.54 -12.73 16.68
N ASP A 46 29.72 -12.30 17.12
CA ASP A 46 30.78 -13.18 17.59
C ASP A 46 30.59 -13.52 19.07
N ASP A 47 30.63 -14.81 19.39
CA ASP A 47 30.68 -15.31 20.77
C ASP A 47 32.14 -15.54 21.15
N ASP A 48 32.72 -14.57 21.84
CA ASP A 48 34.14 -14.52 22.18
C ASP A 48 34.42 -15.22 23.52
N LEU A 49 35.36 -16.17 23.52
CA LEU A 49 35.93 -16.73 24.74
C LEU A 49 36.99 -15.77 25.29
N VAL A 50 36.62 -14.97 26.28
CA VAL A 50 37.56 -14.04 26.93
C VAL A 50 38.35 -14.74 28.03
N SER A 51 39.68 -14.58 28.00
CA SER A 51 40.60 -15.11 28.99
C SER A 51 40.39 -14.48 30.37
N ASN A 52 40.35 -15.32 31.39
CA ASN A 52 40.45 -14.93 32.80
C ASN A 52 41.76 -15.41 33.46
N ILE A 53 42.75 -15.80 32.65
CA ILE A 53 44.03 -16.29 33.14
C ILE A 53 44.93 -15.09 33.49
N ALA A 54 45.54 -15.11 34.68
CA ALA A 54 46.45 -14.06 35.13
C ALA A 54 47.57 -13.83 34.11
N GLY A 55 47.77 -12.56 33.71
CA GLY A 55 48.74 -12.16 32.67
C GLY A 55 48.14 -11.99 31.27
N GLY A 56 46.91 -12.44 31.03
CA GLY A 56 46.18 -12.23 29.77
C GLY A 56 44.68 -12.00 29.99
N VAL A 57 44.29 -11.50 31.17
CA VAL A 57 42.88 -11.23 31.51
C VAL A 57 42.32 -10.18 30.54
N GLY A 58 41.20 -10.50 29.89
CA GLY A 58 40.53 -9.61 28.93
C GLY A 58 40.94 -9.83 27.46
N GLU A 59 41.89 -10.71 27.17
CA GLU A 59 42.24 -11.08 25.79
C GLU A 59 41.26 -12.12 25.23
N VAL A 60 40.91 -12.03 23.95
CA VAL A 60 40.06 -13.02 23.25
C VAL A 60 40.91 -14.24 22.90
N LEU A 61 40.53 -15.41 23.40
CA LEU A 61 41.22 -16.69 23.16
C LEU A 61 40.67 -17.45 21.97
N ASP A 62 39.36 -17.35 21.73
CA ASP A 62 38.66 -17.98 20.63
C ASP A 62 37.38 -17.19 20.32
N SER A 63 36.85 -17.30 19.11
CA SER A 63 35.67 -16.56 18.67
C SER A 63 34.85 -17.38 17.67
N VAL A 64 33.55 -17.51 17.92
CA VAL A 64 32.63 -18.27 17.06
C VAL A 64 31.49 -17.37 16.57
N PRO A 65 31.29 -17.24 15.25
CA PRO A 65 30.18 -16.45 14.72
C PRO A 65 28.84 -17.17 14.92
N LYS A 66 27.86 -16.48 15.49
CA LYS A 66 26.52 -16.97 15.77
C LYS A 66 25.45 -16.13 15.06
N PRO A 67 24.50 -16.75 14.33
CA PRO A 67 23.36 -16.02 13.77
C PRO A 67 22.45 -15.44 14.86
N THR A 68 22.13 -14.16 14.78
CA THR A 68 21.28 -13.46 15.77
C THR A 68 19.98 -12.95 15.19
N GLU A 69 19.98 -12.49 13.93
CA GLU A 69 18.79 -11.93 13.28
C GLU A 69 18.62 -12.47 11.86
N ALA A 70 17.37 -12.74 11.47
CA ALA A 70 17.05 -13.18 10.12
C ALA A 70 17.30 -12.06 9.11
N GLY A 71 17.72 -12.42 7.89
CA GLY A 71 17.79 -11.48 6.77
C GLY A 71 16.43 -10.86 6.48
N THR A 72 16.43 -9.63 5.99
CA THR A 72 15.22 -8.85 5.72
C THR A 72 15.05 -8.54 4.25
N LEU A 73 13.82 -8.20 3.89
CA LEU A 73 13.42 -7.64 2.61
C LEU A 73 12.84 -6.25 2.86
N SER A 74 13.19 -5.28 2.02
CA SER A 74 12.50 -4.00 1.89
C SER A 74 12.20 -3.76 0.41
N MET A 75 10.96 -3.39 0.09
CA MET A 75 10.56 -3.07 -1.27
C MET A 75 9.73 -1.79 -1.33
N GLU A 76 9.98 -0.99 -2.35
CA GLU A 76 9.18 0.17 -2.71
C GLU A 76 8.63 -0.02 -4.13
N PHE A 77 7.38 0.37 -4.34
CA PHE A 77 6.70 0.27 -5.62
C PHE A 77 5.71 1.41 -5.80
N ASN A 78 5.45 1.76 -7.04
CA ASN A 78 4.47 2.79 -7.42
C ASN A 78 3.40 2.26 -8.38
N SER A 79 3.34 0.94 -8.56
CA SER A 79 2.23 0.22 -9.17
C SER A 79 1.53 -0.56 -8.08
N MET A 80 0.27 -0.21 -7.80
CA MET A 80 -0.51 -0.71 -6.66
C MET A 80 -1.66 -1.60 -7.15
N PRO A 81 -1.42 -2.87 -7.49
CA PRO A 81 -2.50 -3.85 -7.58
C PRO A 81 -3.27 -3.89 -6.25
N THR A 82 -4.57 -4.19 -6.32
CA THR A 82 -5.50 -4.26 -5.19
C THR A 82 -4.92 -4.97 -3.96
N ASP A 83 -4.33 -6.17 -4.12
CA ASP A 83 -3.70 -6.91 -3.02
C ASP A 83 -2.53 -6.17 -2.35
N LEU A 84 -1.70 -5.48 -3.14
CA LEU A 84 -0.58 -4.71 -2.60
C LEU A 84 -1.07 -3.42 -1.96
N LEU A 85 -2.07 -2.76 -2.54
CA LEU A 85 -2.69 -1.59 -1.93
C LEU A 85 -3.27 -1.98 -0.57
N ASN A 86 -4.11 -3.02 -0.52
CA ASN A 86 -4.70 -3.58 0.71
C ASN A 86 -3.65 -3.83 1.80
N LEU A 87 -2.47 -4.33 1.42
CA LEU A 87 -1.39 -4.59 2.37
C LEU A 87 -0.67 -3.31 2.84
N VAL A 88 -0.47 -2.34 1.95
CA VAL A 88 0.19 -1.05 2.28
C VAL A 88 -0.69 -0.21 3.20
N ILE A 89 -1.97 -0.07 2.90
CA ILE A 89 -2.88 0.77 3.69
C ILE A 89 -3.57 -0.02 4.82
N GLY A 90 -3.35 -1.34 4.87
CA GLY A 90 -3.96 -2.21 5.87
C GLY A 90 -5.49 -2.21 5.77
N ALA A 91 -6.02 -2.42 4.57
CA ALA A 91 -7.45 -2.30 4.31
C ALA A 91 -8.12 -3.65 4.06
N ASP A 92 -9.35 -3.80 4.57
CA ASP A 92 -10.30 -4.76 4.03
C ASP A 92 -11.03 -4.11 2.85
N GLU A 93 -11.13 -4.84 1.76
CA GLU A 93 -11.73 -4.36 0.53
C GLU A 93 -13.18 -4.86 0.42
N SER A 94 -14.06 -3.99 -0.07
CA SER A 94 -15.41 -4.34 -0.47
C SER A 94 -15.79 -3.61 -1.75
N ALA A 95 -16.74 -4.16 -2.51
CA ALA A 95 -17.27 -3.45 -3.66
C ALA A 95 -18.08 -2.22 -3.21
N LEU A 96 -17.76 -1.05 -3.76
CA LEU A 96 -18.65 0.09 -3.76
C LEU A 96 -19.77 -0.17 -4.77
N ALA A 97 -21.01 -0.14 -4.33
CA ALA A 97 -22.18 -0.26 -5.18
C ALA A 97 -23.26 0.72 -4.72
N GLN A 98 -23.32 1.88 -5.37
CA GLN A 98 -24.39 2.86 -5.17
C GLN A 98 -25.35 2.79 -6.36
N THR A 99 -26.64 2.66 -6.06
CA THR A 99 -27.70 2.75 -7.07
C THR A 99 -28.24 4.18 -7.11
N GLY A 100 -28.50 4.69 -8.32
CA GLY A 100 -29.12 5.99 -8.48
C GLY A 100 -30.54 6.02 -7.92
N ALA A 101 -30.83 7.00 -7.07
CA ALA A 101 -32.13 7.16 -6.44
C ALA A 101 -32.44 8.64 -6.22
N THR A 102 -33.71 9.02 -6.36
CA THR A 102 -34.18 10.37 -6.03
C THR A 102 -34.43 10.46 -4.52
N ILE A 103 -33.81 11.46 -3.90
CA ILE A 103 -33.88 11.72 -2.46
C ILE A 103 -34.59 13.05 -2.24
N THR A 104 -35.70 13.01 -1.50
CA THR A 104 -36.53 14.21 -1.21
C THR A 104 -36.81 14.43 0.27
N ASN A 105 -36.51 13.45 1.12
CA ASN A 105 -36.91 13.46 2.54
C ASN A 105 -35.73 13.59 3.49
N VAL A 106 -34.61 14.16 3.01
CA VAL A 106 -33.46 14.48 3.85
C VAL A 106 -33.68 15.87 4.43
N THR A 107 -33.39 16.01 5.71
CA THR A 107 -33.33 17.31 6.38
C THR A 107 -31.93 17.56 6.88
N VAL A 108 -31.41 18.75 6.66
CA VAL A 108 -30.10 19.18 7.15
C VAL A 108 -30.20 20.52 7.87
N ASP A 109 -29.34 20.72 8.86
CA ASP A 109 -29.19 21.99 9.55
C ASP A 109 -27.97 22.70 8.96
N THR A 110 -28.20 23.76 8.19
CA THR A 110 -27.14 24.52 7.54
C THR A 110 -26.69 25.69 8.39
N ALA A 111 -25.40 26.00 8.33
CA ALA A 111 -24.81 27.18 8.95
C ALA A 111 -23.97 27.95 7.92
N LEU A 112 -23.87 29.28 8.11
CA LEU A 112 -23.18 30.15 7.17
C LEU A 112 -21.69 29.78 7.08
N ASN A 113 -21.20 29.55 5.87
CA ASN A 113 -19.81 29.18 5.56
C ASN A 113 -19.31 27.93 6.28
N ILE A 114 -20.21 26.98 6.59
CA ILE A 114 -19.87 25.68 7.15
C ILE A 114 -20.38 24.59 6.21
N TRP A 115 -19.51 23.63 5.88
CA TRP A 115 -19.87 22.44 5.12
C TRP A 115 -20.63 21.45 6.01
N VAL A 116 -21.79 21.00 5.53
CA VAL A 116 -22.69 20.10 6.23
C VAL A 116 -22.91 18.85 5.37
N PRO A 117 -22.79 17.64 5.92
CA PRO A 117 -23.01 16.41 5.18
C PRO A 117 -24.49 16.20 4.86
N LEU A 118 -24.78 15.79 3.63
CA LEU A 118 -26.11 15.41 3.15
C LEU A 118 -26.46 13.95 3.48
N GLY A 119 -25.47 13.15 3.91
CA GLY A 119 -25.63 11.72 4.21
C GLY A 119 -25.59 10.81 2.98
N TYR A 120 -25.25 11.35 1.81
CA TYR A 120 -25.12 10.64 0.54
C TYR A 120 -23.93 11.18 -0.24
N GLU A 121 -23.23 10.32 -0.97
CA GLU A 121 -22.06 10.66 -1.79
C GLU A 121 -22.42 10.49 -3.28
N TYR A 122 -21.55 10.99 -4.17
CA TYR A 122 -21.73 10.91 -5.63
C TYR A 122 -23.14 11.35 -6.07
N ILE A 123 -23.50 12.57 -5.71
CA ILE A 123 -24.77 13.21 -6.04
C ILE A 123 -24.69 13.73 -7.48
N SER A 124 -25.80 13.65 -8.21
CA SER A 124 -25.87 14.22 -9.54
C SER A 124 -25.77 15.75 -9.48
N SER A 125 -24.91 16.31 -10.33
CA SER A 125 -24.79 17.76 -10.49
C SER A 125 -26.05 18.42 -11.07
N THR A 126 -26.98 17.62 -11.62
CA THR A 126 -28.24 18.10 -12.19
C THR A 126 -29.40 17.82 -11.25
N GLY A 127 -30.31 18.80 -11.11
CA GLY A 127 -31.55 18.62 -10.35
C GLY A 127 -31.40 18.73 -8.83
N PHE A 128 -30.26 19.23 -8.33
CA PHE A 128 -30.13 19.61 -6.92
C PHE A 128 -30.93 20.87 -6.64
N SER A 129 -31.75 20.84 -5.60
CA SER A 129 -32.49 22.01 -5.08
C SER A 129 -32.50 21.99 -3.56
N LEU A 130 -32.63 23.17 -2.96
CA LEU A 130 -32.75 23.34 -1.52
C LEU A 130 -34.03 24.12 -1.21
N ALA A 131 -34.79 23.66 -0.23
CA ALA A 131 -35.90 24.41 0.34
C ALA A 131 -35.70 24.63 1.85
N THR A 132 -36.32 25.68 2.39
CA THR A 132 -36.40 25.86 3.84
C THR A 132 -37.34 24.81 4.46
N SER A 133 -37.37 24.71 5.79
CA SER A 133 -38.30 23.84 6.50
C SER A 133 -39.78 24.12 6.18
N GLY A 134 -40.11 25.36 5.79
CA GLY A 134 -41.41 25.80 5.33
C GLY A 134 -41.65 25.67 3.81
N ASP A 135 -40.85 24.86 3.11
CA ASP A 135 -40.97 24.58 1.67
C ASP A 135 -40.78 25.81 0.75
N VAL A 136 -40.02 26.80 1.22
CA VAL A 136 -39.61 27.95 0.40
C VAL A 136 -38.33 27.61 -0.34
N ALA A 137 -38.37 27.65 -1.67
CA ALA A 137 -37.18 27.41 -2.49
C ALA A 137 -36.06 28.42 -2.20
N VAL A 138 -34.85 27.90 -2.02
CA VAL A 138 -33.63 28.69 -1.84
C VAL A 138 -32.91 28.76 -3.19
N ASP A 139 -32.58 29.97 -3.63
CA ASP A 139 -31.86 30.20 -4.88
C ASP A 139 -30.48 29.51 -4.87
N SER A 140 -30.10 28.88 -5.98
CA SER A 140 -28.84 28.12 -6.10
C SER A 140 -27.58 28.96 -5.95
N SER A 141 -27.65 30.29 -6.11
CA SER A 141 -26.52 31.20 -5.85
C SER A 141 -26.20 31.36 -4.36
N LYS A 142 -27.07 30.88 -3.47
CA LYS A 142 -26.97 31.06 -2.02
C LYS A 142 -26.30 29.90 -1.29
N TYR A 143 -25.96 28.84 -2.01
CA TYR A 143 -25.26 27.68 -1.48
C TYR A 143 -24.30 27.09 -2.51
N VAL A 144 -23.34 26.30 -2.04
CA VAL A 144 -22.41 25.52 -2.87
C VAL A 144 -22.51 24.06 -2.44
N VAL A 145 -22.38 23.14 -3.38
CA VAL A 145 -22.45 21.69 -3.13
C VAL A 145 -21.18 21.03 -3.65
N ASP A 146 -20.55 20.21 -2.82
CA ASP A 146 -19.59 19.20 -3.27
C ASP A 146 -20.38 17.92 -3.55
N TYR A 147 -20.64 17.70 -4.84
CA TYR A 147 -21.41 16.57 -5.32
C TYR A 147 -20.73 15.23 -5.09
N VAL A 148 -19.39 15.18 -5.01
CA VAL A 148 -18.67 13.92 -4.81
C VAL A 148 -18.71 13.54 -3.34
N SER A 149 -18.29 14.46 -2.47
CA SER A 149 -18.23 14.20 -1.02
C SER A 149 -19.58 14.33 -0.32
N GLY A 150 -20.63 14.79 -1.02
CA GLY A 150 -21.97 14.89 -0.46
C GLY A 150 -22.13 16.02 0.54
N LEU A 151 -21.42 17.13 0.36
CA LEU A 151 -21.41 18.25 1.31
C LEU A 151 -22.13 19.46 0.72
N ILE A 152 -22.85 20.20 1.55
CA ILE A 152 -23.44 21.49 1.20
C ILE A 152 -22.91 22.59 2.12
N MET A 153 -22.65 23.77 1.58
CA MET A 153 -22.30 24.96 2.34
C MET A 153 -23.22 26.11 1.97
N ALA A 154 -23.82 26.74 2.98
CA ALA A 154 -24.56 27.98 2.79
C ALA A 154 -23.58 29.16 2.65
N VAL A 155 -23.71 29.95 1.58
CA VAL A 155 -22.92 31.18 1.36
C VAL A 155 -23.71 32.47 1.62
N HIS A 156 -25.02 32.34 1.88
CA HIS A 156 -25.91 33.45 2.21
C HIS A 156 -26.89 33.08 3.33
N ALA A 157 -27.35 34.07 4.10
CA ALA A 157 -28.22 33.88 5.27
C ALA A 157 -29.54 33.15 4.95
N ASP A 158 -30.10 33.39 3.76
CA ASP A 158 -31.32 32.71 3.29
C ASP A 158 -31.16 31.19 3.09
N ALA A 159 -29.93 30.69 3.04
CA ALA A 159 -29.62 29.26 2.98
C ALA A 159 -29.20 28.69 4.34
N VAL A 160 -29.36 29.45 5.43
CA VAL A 160 -29.05 29.06 6.82
C VAL A 160 -30.34 28.75 7.54
N GLY A 161 -30.43 27.58 8.17
CA GLY A 161 -31.61 27.22 8.94
C GLY A 161 -31.59 25.78 9.42
N THR A 162 -32.52 25.46 10.30
CA THR A 162 -32.76 24.09 10.74
C THR A 162 -33.83 23.42 9.88
N GLY A 163 -33.66 22.12 9.64
CA GLY A 163 -34.61 21.33 8.85
C GLY A 163 -34.72 21.77 7.38
N MET A 164 -33.64 22.28 6.80
CA MET A 164 -33.57 22.58 5.37
C MET A 164 -33.73 21.29 4.59
N LYS A 165 -34.44 21.33 3.46
CA LYS A 165 -34.86 20.16 2.68
C LYS A 165 -34.14 20.13 1.33
N PRO A 166 -32.94 19.54 1.25
CA PRO A 166 -32.29 19.28 -0.02
C PRO A 166 -33.04 18.17 -0.77
N ALA A 167 -33.28 18.40 -2.06
CA ALA A 167 -33.81 17.41 -2.99
C ALA A 167 -32.82 17.20 -4.13
N PHE A 168 -32.40 15.96 -4.33
CA PHE A 168 -31.35 15.59 -5.29
C PHE A 168 -31.50 14.14 -5.75
N THR A 169 -30.68 13.74 -6.72
CA THR A 169 -30.59 12.35 -7.17
C THR A 169 -29.16 11.87 -6.98
N THR A 170 -28.97 10.68 -6.41
CA THR A 170 -27.65 10.04 -6.37
C THR A 170 -27.30 9.45 -7.73
N GLU A 171 -26.03 9.47 -8.10
CA GLU A 171 -25.53 8.79 -9.29
C GLU A 171 -25.34 7.29 -9.01
N THR A 172 -25.45 6.49 -10.06
CA THR A 172 -25.03 5.07 -9.98
C THR A 172 -23.51 5.03 -10.02
N ALA A 173 -22.89 4.54 -8.96
CA ALA A 173 -21.44 4.46 -8.83
C ALA A 173 -21.02 3.02 -8.47
N ALA A 174 -19.95 2.56 -9.11
CA ALA A 174 -19.33 1.28 -8.84
C ALA A 174 -17.82 1.47 -8.65
N GLY A 175 -17.23 0.75 -7.70
CA GLY A 175 -15.81 0.86 -7.40
C GLY A 175 -15.37 -0.08 -6.29
N GLU A 176 -14.26 0.24 -5.65
CA GLU A 176 -13.69 -0.49 -4.52
C GLU A 176 -13.61 0.45 -3.32
N THR A 177 -14.08 -0.01 -2.17
CA THR A 177 -13.94 0.66 -0.87
C THR A 177 -12.86 -0.05 -0.07
N TYR A 178 -12.02 0.73 0.60
CA TYR A 178 -10.88 0.25 1.36
C TYR A 178 -10.96 0.71 2.82
N ASP A 179 -11.43 -0.17 3.71
CA ASP A 179 -11.50 0.09 5.15
C ASP A 179 -10.12 -0.10 5.80
N ALA A 180 -9.29 0.94 5.65
CA ALA A 180 -7.87 1.01 5.99
C ALA A 180 -7.56 1.15 7.49
N GLY A 181 -6.26 1.11 7.83
CA GLY A 181 -5.76 1.35 9.20
C GLY A 181 -5.65 0.09 10.07
N LYS A 182 -5.79 -1.10 9.49
CA LYS A 182 -5.67 -2.39 10.19
C LYS A 182 -4.24 -2.93 10.09
N ALA A 183 -3.84 -3.71 11.09
CA ALA A 183 -2.56 -4.42 11.06
C ALA A 183 -2.65 -5.62 10.12
N LYS A 184 -2.29 -5.44 8.84
CA LYS A 184 -2.20 -6.51 7.85
C LYS A 184 -0.76 -6.93 7.59
N SER A 185 -0.58 -8.23 7.43
CA SER A 185 0.68 -8.84 6.98
C SER A 185 0.38 -9.97 6.01
N ALA A 186 1.33 -10.28 5.14
CA ALA A 186 1.21 -11.38 4.20
C ALA A 186 2.57 -12.05 3.99
N TYR A 187 2.52 -13.29 3.52
CA TYR A 187 3.70 -13.98 3.01
C TYR A 187 3.77 -13.77 1.50
N LEU A 188 4.84 -13.13 1.04
CA LEU A 188 5.05 -12.74 -0.35
C LEU A 188 6.10 -13.63 -1.02
N MET A 189 5.84 -13.99 -2.27
CA MET A 189 6.81 -14.54 -3.20
C MET A 189 7.04 -13.55 -4.33
N LEU A 190 8.30 -13.25 -4.64
CA LEU A 190 8.66 -12.44 -5.82
C LEU A 190 9.37 -13.33 -6.82
N ARG A 191 9.03 -13.20 -8.10
CA ARG A 191 9.73 -13.90 -9.18
C ARG A 191 9.78 -13.02 -10.40
N GLY A 192 10.94 -12.98 -11.05
CA GLY A 192 11.10 -12.12 -12.21
C GLY A 192 12.33 -12.40 -13.04
N ALA A 193 12.30 -11.84 -14.24
CA ALA A 193 13.44 -11.83 -15.14
C ALA A 193 14.35 -10.64 -14.75
N ALA A 194 15.65 -10.89 -14.71
CA ALA A 194 16.67 -9.90 -14.39
C ALA A 194 17.52 -9.67 -15.64
N TYR A 195 17.30 -8.57 -16.34
CA TYR A 195 18.11 -8.19 -17.50
C TYR A 195 19.42 -7.57 -17.02
N GLU A 196 20.54 -8.15 -17.44
CA GLU A 196 21.84 -7.56 -17.21
C GLU A 196 22.25 -6.79 -18.48
N LYS A 197 22.42 -5.47 -18.35
CA LYS A 197 22.61 -4.55 -19.48
C LYS A 197 24.03 -4.55 -20.07
N ARG A 198 25.04 -5.00 -19.34
CA ARG A 198 26.43 -5.05 -19.83
C ARG A 198 26.67 -6.25 -20.75
N THR A 199 26.00 -7.36 -20.48
CA THR A 199 26.14 -8.65 -21.14
C THR A 199 24.96 -8.96 -22.05
N ASP A 200 23.90 -8.15 -21.99
CA ASP A 200 22.63 -8.31 -22.71
C ASP A 200 21.98 -9.69 -22.48
N LYS A 201 22.19 -10.23 -21.27
CA LYS A 201 21.72 -11.56 -20.88
C LYS A 201 20.62 -11.46 -19.83
N TRP A 202 19.67 -12.38 -19.96
CA TRP A 202 18.57 -12.53 -19.02
C TRP A 202 18.93 -13.55 -17.95
N GLY A 203 18.94 -13.11 -16.71
CA GLY A 203 18.93 -13.92 -15.52
C GLY A 203 17.54 -14.02 -14.90
N GLN A 204 17.49 -14.58 -13.68
CA GLN A 204 16.28 -14.67 -12.88
C GLN A 204 16.56 -14.21 -11.45
N LEU A 205 15.66 -13.39 -10.90
CA LEU A 205 15.62 -13.07 -9.48
C LEU A 205 14.36 -13.66 -8.86
N GLN A 206 14.50 -14.29 -7.71
CA GLN A 206 13.40 -14.90 -6.99
C GLN A 206 13.58 -14.70 -5.48
N VAL A 207 12.55 -14.17 -4.81
CA VAL A 207 12.41 -14.21 -3.35
C VAL A 207 11.37 -15.28 -3.05
N HIS A 208 11.76 -16.34 -2.35
CA HIS A 208 10.93 -17.52 -2.17
C HIS A 208 9.77 -17.24 -1.19
N LYS A 209 10.07 -16.72 -0.01
CA LYS A 209 9.05 -16.33 0.98
C LYS A 209 9.58 -15.16 1.80
N ALA A 210 8.79 -14.10 1.91
CA ALA A 210 9.04 -12.97 2.80
C ALA A 210 7.77 -12.67 3.60
N SER A 211 7.88 -12.56 4.92
CA SER A 211 6.80 -12.07 5.77
C SER A 211 6.85 -10.56 5.72
N VAL A 212 5.88 -9.94 5.06
CA VAL A 212 5.86 -8.50 4.80
C VAL A 212 4.64 -7.85 5.43
N SER A 213 4.84 -6.62 5.88
CA SER A 213 3.78 -5.68 6.26
C SER A 213 4.16 -4.30 5.75
N ASN A 214 3.22 -3.36 5.82
CA ASN A 214 3.56 -1.96 5.61
C ASN A 214 4.71 -1.54 6.54
N SER A 215 5.69 -0.81 5.99
CA SER A 215 6.85 -0.33 6.71
C SER A 215 7.07 1.19 6.57
N ALA A 216 6.12 1.92 5.97
CA ALA A 216 6.18 3.37 5.84
C ALA A 216 4.79 4.02 6.01
N ALA A 217 4.79 5.30 6.39
CA ALA A 217 3.56 6.09 6.40
C ALA A 217 3.10 6.39 4.97
N GLN A 218 1.79 6.34 4.76
CA GLN A 218 1.19 6.71 3.48
C GLN A 218 0.78 8.18 3.48
N ASP A 219 1.22 8.92 2.46
CA ASP A 219 0.83 10.31 2.24
C ASP A 219 -0.22 10.40 1.13
N TRP A 220 -1.44 10.78 1.51
CA TRP A 220 -2.61 10.86 0.64
C TRP A 220 -2.70 12.18 -0.13
N VAL A 221 -1.97 13.22 0.31
CA VAL A 221 -2.11 14.60 -0.18
C VAL A 221 -0.83 15.18 -0.77
N LYS A 222 0.28 14.43 -0.75
CA LYS A 222 1.59 14.84 -1.28
C LYS A 222 1.56 15.43 -2.70
N GLY A 223 0.64 14.92 -3.54
CA GLY A 223 0.68 15.08 -4.99
C GLY A 223 1.76 14.21 -5.64
N GLY A 224 1.55 13.82 -6.91
CA GLY A 224 2.44 12.92 -7.66
C GLY A 224 2.05 11.44 -7.57
N TRP A 225 2.99 10.55 -7.89
CA TRP A 225 2.73 9.10 -7.87
C TRP A 225 2.71 8.57 -6.43
N MET A 226 1.65 7.86 -6.06
CA MET A 226 1.58 7.13 -4.81
C MET A 226 2.63 6.01 -4.80
N SER A 227 3.45 5.97 -3.75
CA SER A 227 4.40 4.88 -3.50
C SER A 227 3.97 4.09 -2.28
N GLY A 228 4.17 2.78 -2.31
CA GLY A 228 3.95 1.86 -1.21
C GLY A 228 5.26 1.21 -0.81
N THR A 229 5.42 0.97 0.49
CA THR A 229 6.61 0.32 1.04
C THR A 229 6.21 -0.88 1.85
N LEU A 230 6.79 -2.03 1.54
CA LEU A 230 6.63 -3.25 2.32
C LEU A 230 7.99 -3.70 2.83
N GLY A 231 8.02 -4.14 4.08
CA GLY A 231 9.24 -4.63 4.72
C GLY A 231 8.96 -5.83 5.60
N GLY A 232 9.99 -6.64 5.81
CA GLY A 232 9.95 -7.70 6.82
C GLY A 232 11.00 -8.78 6.62
N LYS A 233 10.72 -9.98 7.15
CA LYS A 233 11.72 -11.05 7.28
C LYS A 233 11.70 -11.99 6.09
N LEU A 234 12.88 -12.37 5.62
CA LEU A 234 13.06 -13.44 4.65
C LEU A 234 12.93 -14.81 5.32
N LEU A 235 12.24 -15.73 4.65
CA LEU A 235 12.07 -17.11 5.11
C LEU A 235 12.55 -18.08 4.03
N THR A 236 13.11 -19.21 4.46
CA THR A 236 13.43 -20.33 3.58
C THR A 236 12.32 -21.37 3.69
N PRO A 237 11.37 -21.42 2.73
CA PRO A 237 10.31 -22.42 2.75
C PRO A 237 10.87 -23.82 2.49
N ILE A 238 10.10 -24.84 2.90
CA ILE A 238 10.44 -26.25 2.67
C ILE A 238 10.67 -26.50 1.18
N GLY A 239 11.72 -27.25 0.84
CA GLY A 239 12.10 -27.57 -0.54
C GLY A 239 12.98 -26.51 -1.21
N TYR A 240 13.33 -25.43 -0.52
CA TYR A 240 14.27 -24.43 -1.00
C TYR A 240 15.53 -24.38 -0.11
N ASN A 241 16.66 -24.06 -0.74
CA ASN A 241 17.97 -24.04 -0.07
C ASN A 241 18.36 -22.65 0.45
N SER A 242 17.61 -21.63 0.08
CA SER A 242 17.87 -20.23 0.45
C SER A 242 16.57 -19.42 0.41
N PRO A 243 16.51 -18.26 1.09
CA PRO A 243 15.32 -17.42 1.10
C PRO A 243 15.11 -16.65 -0.22
N TYR A 244 16.20 -16.36 -0.94
CA TYR A 244 16.17 -15.79 -2.28
C TYR A 244 17.23 -16.44 -3.16
N ARG A 245 17.07 -16.31 -4.46
CA ARG A 245 17.97 -16.84 -5.48
C ARG A 245 18.11 -15.86 -6.62
N PHE A 246 19.36 -15.57 -6.97
CA PHE A 246 19.72 -14.87 -8.20
C PHE A 246 20.45 -15.84 -9.13
N VAL A 247 20.00 -15.90 -10.38
CA VAL A 247 20.62 -16.70 -11.45
C VAL A 247 21.12 -15.73 -12.51
N ALA A 248 22.43 -15.52 -12.57
CA ALA A 248 23.07 -14.85 -13.69
C ALA A 248 23.32 -15.89 -14.80
N ARG A 249 22.78 -15.64 -16.00
CA ARG A 249 22.96 -16.56 -17.12
C ARG A 249 24.29 -16.26 -17.81
N THR A 250 25.12 -17.29 -18.00
CA THR A 250 26.45 -17.16 -18.62
C THR A 250 26.46 -17.48 -20.11
N SER A 251 25.42 -18.14 -20.64
CA SER A 251 25.18 -18.45 -22.06
C SER A 251 23.70 -18.34 -22.38
#